data_AF-A0A6L5GFH9-F1
#
_entry.id   AF-A0A6L5GFH9-F1
#
_cell.length_a   1.000
_cell.length_b   1.000
_cell.length_c   1.000
_cell.angle_alpha   90.00
_cell.angle_beta   90.00
_cell.angle_gamma   90.00
#
_symmetry.space_group_name_H-M   'P 1'
#
loop_
_entity.id
_entity.type
_entity.pdbx_description
1 polymer ?
#
loop_
_entity_poly.entity_id
_entity_poly.type
_entity_poly.pdbx_seq_one_letter_code
_entity_poly.pdbx_strand_id
1 'polypeptide(L)'
;MGKIERQISEGVTKYYWYPGEKADWIRGVLTLLGGGLLFALIYVVTKNSLLAAVVTGTAVQAVVGAYLGRRDAAGLSEFHDPATERREAVVDGTRAAWRGTLQGLLCAGSAMLVLNMPHAGFLADWVLPFVPSIIGAIAHSGGMLWERLSQEVTAPEAAAAAAGDADAPTKELEAA
;
A
#
# COMPACT_ATOMS: atom_id res chain seq x y z
N MET A 1 0.93 12.98 4.98
CA MET A 1 0.20 12.74 6.24
C MET A 1 -1.15 13.43 6.15
N GLY A 2 -2.24 12.75 6.51
CA GLY A 2 -3.55 13.38 6.61
C GLY A 2 -3.55 14.40 7.76
N LYS A 3 -3.01 15.59 7.49
CA LYS A 3 -2.95 16.70 8.43
C LYS A 3 -4.32 17.35 8.42
N ILE A 4 -5.13 17.07 9.44
CA ILE A 4 -6.34 17.87 9.65
C ILE A 4 -5.90 19.08 10.46
N GLU A 5 -5.73 20.20 9.77
CA GLU A 5 -5.54 21.49 10.38
C GLU A 5 -6.89 21.98 10.90
N ARG A 6 -7.03 22.07 12.22
CA ARG A 6 -8.19 22.73 12.83
C ARG A 6 -7.72 24.03 13.46
N GLN A 7 -8.15 25.15 12.88
CA GLN A 7 -8.02 26.45 13.53
C GLN A 7 -8.99 26.48 14.71
N ILE A 8 -8.46 26.61 15.93
CA ILE A 8 -9.27 26.64 17.16
C ILE A 8 -9.50 28.10 17.60
N SER A 9 -8.57 28.99 17.26
CA SER A 9 -8.61 30.42 17.54
C SER A 9 -7.71 31.16 16.53
N GLU A 10 -7.85 32.49 16.42
CA GLU A 10 -6.88 33.33 15.69
C GLU A 10 -5.45 33.00 16.16
N GLY A 11 -4.59 32.63 15.21
CA GLY A 11 -3.19 32.28 15.46
C GLY A 11 -2.90 30.90 16.07
N VAL A 12 -3.93 30.09 16.42
CA VAL A 12 -3.73 28.77 17.02
C VAL A 12 -4.29 27.65 16.13
N THR A 13 -3.39 26.96 15.43
CA THR A 13 -3.70 25.78 14.62
C THR A 13 -3.36 24.51 15.41
N LYS A 14 -4.35 23.66 15.66
CA LYS A 14 -4.14 22.35 16.27
C LYS A 14 -3.96 21.31 15.17
N TYR A 15 -2.83 20.61 15.23
CA TYR A 15 -2.51 19.54 14.29
C TYR A 15 -2.98 18.21 14.85
N TYR A 16 -4.01 17.63 14.23
CA TYR A 16 -4.41 16.24 14.50
C TYR A 16 -3.65 15.32 13.56
N TRP A 17 -2.79 14.49 14.15
CA TRP A 17 -2.06 13.45 13.45
C TRP A 17 -2.89 12.17 13.42
N TYR A 18 -3.40 11.82 12.23
CA TYR A 18 -3.98 10.51 11.99
C TYR A 18 -2.91 9.56 11.43
N PRO A 19 -2.80 8.31 11.95
CA PRO A 19 -1.97 7.30 11.33
C PRO A 19 -2.62 6.91 9.99
N GLY A 20 -2.18 7.54 8.90
CA GLY A 20 -2.66 7.26 7.54
C GLY A 20 -3.67 8.28 7.00
N GLU A 21 -3.85 8.29 5.68
CA GLU A 21 -4.82 9.16 5.02
C GLU A 21 -6.22 8.55 5.11
N LYS A 22 -7.25 9.39 5.25
CA LYS A 22 -8.65 8.93 5.35
C LYS A 22 -9.03 8.02 4.18
N ALA A 23 -8.53 8.32 2.98
CA ALA A 23 -8.75 7.52 1.78
C ALA A 23 -8.23 6.08 1.94
N ASP A 24 -7.12 5.87 2.64
CA ASP A 24 -6.54 4.54 2.84
C ASP A 24 -7.36 3.71 3.81
N TRP A 25 -7.87 4.35 4.87
CA TRP A 25 -8.79 3.69 5.80
C TRP A 25 -10.07 3.24 5.09
N ILE A 26 -10.62 4.10 4.22
CA ILE A 26 -11.79 3.75 3.42
C ILE A 26 -11.46 2.58 2.47
N ARG A 27 -10.33 2.64 1.76
CA ARG A 27 -9.88 1.55 0.88
C ARG A 27 -9.70 0.25 1.66
N GLY A 28 -9.10 0.29 2.84
CA GLY A 28 -8.93 -0.87 3.71
C GLY A 28 -10.26 -1.49 4.11
N VAL A 29 -11.23 -0.67 4.55
CA VAL A 29 -12.58 -1.13 4.88
C VAL A 29 -13.29 -1.73 3.66
N LEU A 30 -13.21 -1.08 2.50
CA LEU A 30 -13.80 -1.58 1.27
C LEU A 30 -13.19 -2.92 0.83
N THR A 31 -11.87 -3.09 0.95
CA THR A 31 -11.20 -4.35 0.63
C THR A 31 -11.65 -5.48 1.56
N LEU A 32 -11.80 -5.21 2.86
CA LEU A 32 -12.30 -6.20 3.82
C LEU A 32 -13.77 -6.56 3.55
N LEU A 33 -14.62 -5.57 3.32
CA LEU A 33 -16.04 -5.80 2.98
C LEU A 33 -16.20 -6.55 1.65
N GLY A 34 -15.41 -6.18 0.64
CA GLY A 34 -15.37 -6.87 -0.66
C GLY A 34 -14.91 -8.32 -0.51
N GLY A 35 -13.89 -8.57 0.31
CA GLY A 35 -13.43 -9.92 0.65
C GLY A 35 -14.50 -10.74 1.37
N GLY A 36 -15.20 -10.15 2.34
CA GLY A 36 -16.31 -10.81 3.05
C GLY A 36 -17.50 -11.12 2.13
N LEU A 37 -17.85 -10.20 1.23
CA LEU A 37 -18.89 -10.43 0.23
C LEU A 37 -18.50 -11.55 -0.75
N LEU A 38 -17.26 -11.53 -1.23
CA LEU A 38 -16.72 -12.59 -2.08
C LEU A 38 -16.75 -13.95 -1.36
N PHE A 39 -16.47 -13.97 -0.06
CA PHE A 39 -16.53 -15.18 0.75
C PHE A 39 -17.95 -15.71 0.81
N ALA A 40 -18.92 -14.86 1.14
CA ALA A 40 -20.32 -15.23 1.19
C ALA A 40 -20.80 -15.78 -0.16
N LEU A 41 -20.44 -15.14 -1.27
CA LEU A 41 -20.80 -15.59 -2.62
C LEU A 41 -20.22 -16.97 -2.95
N ILE A 42 -18.91 -17.18 -2.76
CA ILE A 42 -18.27 -18.46 -3.03
C ILE A 42 -18.84 -19.55 -2.12
N TYR A 43 -19.06 -19.25 -0.85
CA TYR A 43 -19.64 -20.20 0.10
C TYR A 43 -21.08 -20.57 -0.28
N VAL A 44 -21.92 -19.60 -0.66
CA VAL A 44 -23.31 -19.87 -1.05
C VAL A 44 -23.39 -20.78 -2.27
N VAL A 45 -22.51 -20.59 -3.27
CA VAL A 45 -22.48 -21.37 -4.51
C VAL A 45 -21.87 -22.75 -4.29
N THR A 46 -20.72 -22.83 -3.63
CA THR A 46 -19.93 -24.07 -3.54
C THR A 46 -20.25 -24.91 -2.30
N LYS A 47 -20.87 -24.31 -1.28
CA LYS A 47 -21.05 -24.86 0.06
C LYS A 47 -19.74 -25.31 0.72
N ASN A 48 -18.60 -24.81 0.24
CA ASN A 48 -17.28 -25.18 0.70
C ASN A 48 -16.59 -23.97 1.35
N SER A 49 -16.52 -23.98 2.67
CA SER A 49 -15.93 -22.89 3.46
C SER A 49 -14.41 -22.82 3.33
N LEU A 50 -13.72 -23.94 3.13
CA LEU A 50 -12.27 -23.97 2.89
C LEU A 50 -11.94 -23.26 1.57
N LEU A 51 -12.64 -23.61 0.49
CA LEU A 51 -12.46 -22.98 -0.81
C LEU A 51 -12.78 -21.48 -0.74
N ALA A 52 -13.88 -21.11 -0.08
CA ALA A 52 -14.24 -19.71 0.14
C ALA A 52 -13.14 -18.95 0.90
N ALA A 53 -12.60 -19.51 1.98
CA ALA A 53 -11.54 -18.88 2.78
C ALA A 53 -10.25 -18.69 1.99
N VAL A 54 -9.80 -19.72 1.28
CA VAL A 54 -8.55 -19.67 0.50
C VAL A 54 -8.66 -18.65 -0.62
N VAL A 55 -9.73 -18.70 -1.43
CA VAL A 55 -9.88 -17.80 -2.58
C VAL A 55 -10.02 -16.35 -2.13
N THR A 56 -10.80 -16.09 -1.09
CA THR A 56 -11.01 -14.71 -0.61
C THR A 56 -9.80 -14.16 0.12
N GLY A 57 -9.16 -14.96 0.97
CA GLY A 57 -7.89 -14.60 1.59
C GLY A 57 -6.84 -14.27 0.53
N THR A 58 -6.78 -15.07 -0.55
CA THR A 58 -5.89 -14.84 -1.68
C THR A 58 -6.20 -13.53 -2.41
N ALA A 59 -7.47 -13.26 -2.71
CA ALA A 59 -7.87 -12.02 -3.38
C ALA A 59 -7.57 -10.78 -2.53
N VAL A 60 -7.89 -10.82 -1.23
CA VAL A 60 -7.59 -9.73 -0.29
C VAL A 60 -6.09 -9.50 -0.18
N GLN A 61 -5.30 -10.57 -0.01
CA GLN A 61 -3.84 -10.48 0.06
C GLN A 61 -3.21 -9.97 -1.23
N ALA A 62 -3.74 -10.35 -2.40
CA ALA A 62 -3.28 -9.82 -3.68
C ALA A 62 -3.47 -8.29 -3.75
N VAL A 63 -4.66 -7.80 -3.40
CA VAL A 63 -4.97 -6.36 -3.43
C VAL A 63 -4.12 -5.59 -2.41
N VAL A 64 -4.05 -6.09 -1.17
CA VAL A 64 -3.25 -5.47 -0.11
C VAL A 64 -1.76 -5.50 -0.44
N GLY A 65 -1.25 -6.63 -0.91
CA GLY A 65 0.12 -6.82 -1.34
C GLY A 65 0.49 -5.80 -2.41
N ALA A 66 -0.24 -5.77 -3.53
CA ALA A 66 0.01 -4.81 -4.61
C ALA A 66 -0.03 -3.35 -4.15
N TYR A 67 -1.00 -2.99 -3.31
CA TYR A 67 -1.11 -1.63 -2.77
C TYR A 67 0.09 -1.27 -1.88
N LEU A 68 0.49 -2.15 -0.97
CA LEU A 68 1.65 -1.92 -0.10
C LEU A 68 2.95 -1.87 -0.90
N GLY A 69 3.13 -2.75 -1.89
CA GLY A 69 4.30 -2.76 -2.76
C GLY A 69 4.49 -1.45 -3.51
N ARG A 70 3.39 -0.89 -4.07
CA ARG A 70 3.43 0.44 -4.70
C ARG A 70 3.84 1.53 -3.72
N ARG A 71 3.28 1.50 -2.51
CA ARG A 71 3.61 2.46 -1.45
C ARG A 71 5.05 2.34 -0.94
N ASP A 72 5.58 1.13 -0.89
CA ASP A 72 6.96 0.89 -0.48
C ASP A 72 7.92 1.40 -1.56
N ALA A 73 7.63 1.13 -2.83
CA ALA A 73 8.40 1.67 -3.95
C ALA A 73 8.38 3.21 -4.01
N ALA A 74 7.22 3.85 -3.86
CA ALA A 74 7.10 5.30 -3.81
C ALA A 74 7.84 5.91 -2.59
N GLY A 75 7.82 5.21 -1.44
CA GLY A 75 8.59 5.65 -0.28
C GLY A 75 10.11 5.57 -0.49
N LEU A 76 10.58 4.61 -1.28
CA LEU A 76 12.02 4.45 -1.60
C LEU A 76 12.57 5.59 -2.45
N SER A 77 11.75 6.28 -3.26
CA SER A 77 12.19 7.44 -4.05
C SER A 77 12.41 8.71 -3.21
N GLU A 78 11.86 8.77 -2.00
CA GLU A 78 11.91 9.95 -1.10
C GLU A 78 12.77 9.69 0.15
N PHE A 79 13.58 8.63 0.18
CA PHE A 79 14.32 8.25 1.38
C PHE A 79 15.39 9.29 1.75
N HIS A 80 15.27 9.85 2.96
CA HIS A 80 16.24 10.79 3.50
C HIS A 80 17.59 10.11 3.77
N ASP A 81 18.69 10.84 3.56
CA ASP A 81 20.04 10.29 3.74
C ASP A 81 20.34 10.13 5.24
N PRO A 82 20.61 8.89 5.73
CA PRO A 82 20.89 8.65 7.14
C PRO A 82 22.19 9.29 7.64
N ALA A 83 23.09 9.74 6.76
CA ALA A 83 24.30 10.46 7.17
C ALA A 83 24.03 11.94 7.51
N THR A 84 23.05 12.56 6.85
CA THR A 84 22.77 14.00 6.92
C THR A 84 21.44 14.31 7.63
N GLU A 85 20.41 13.49 7.43
CA GLU A 85 19.02 13.69 7.88
C GLU A 85 18.54 12.54 8.79
N ARG A 86 19.37 12.17 9.78
CA ARG A 86 19.15 11.01 10.66
C ARG A 86 17.74 10.87 11.23
N ARG A 87 17.14 11.97 11.71
CA ARG A 87 15.82 11.90 12.36
C ARG A 87 14.72 11.51 11.37
N GLU A 88 14.80 12.02 10.15
CA GLU A 88 13.82 11.77 9.11
C GLU A 88 14.02 10.36 8.53
N ALA A 89 15.28 9.94 8.33
CA ALA A 89 15.61 8.56 7.96
C ALA A 89 15.11 7.52 8.98
N VAL A 90 15.18 7.81 10.29
CA VAL A 90 14.61 6.93 11.33
C VAL A 90 13.09 6.88 11.26
N VAL A 91 12.43 8.00 10.97
CA VAL A 91 10.97 8.06 10.81
C VAL A 91 10.55 7.21 9.60
N ASP A 92 11.26 7.31 8.48
CA ASP A 92 10.98 6.51 7.27
C ASP A 92 11.20 5.02 7.49
N GLY A 93 12.31 4.65 8.14
CA GLY A 93 12.58 3.27 8.54
C GLY A 93 11.51 2.70 9.48
N THR A 94 11.05 3.50 10.46
CA THR A 94 9.99 3.10 11.38
C THR A 94 8.66 2.89 10.67
N ARG A 95 8.32 3.75 9.68
CA ARG A 95 7.11 3.60 8.87
C ARG A 95 7.16 2.35 7.99
N ALA A 96 8.32 2.07 7.39
CA ALA A 96 8.53 0.83 6.63
C ALA A 96 8.37 -0.41 7.53
N ALA A 97 9.01 -0.41 8.71
CA ALA A 97 8.89 -1.50 9.67
C ALA A 97 7.45 -1.72 10.16
N TRP A 98 6.69 -0.64 10.38
CA TRP A 98 5.28 -0.71 10.75
C TRP A 98 4.42 -1.35 9.66
N ARG A 99 4.61 -0.94 8.39
CA ARG A 99 3.93 -1.55 7.24
C ARG A 99 4.26 -3.03 7.12
N GLY A 100 5.52 -3.41 7.26
CA GLY A 100 5.96 -4.80 7.25
C GLY A 100 5.31 -5.63 8.37
N THR A 101 5.19 -5.06 9.56
CA THR A 101 4.51 -5.71 10.71
C THR A 101 3.02 -5.91 10.43
N LEU A 102 2.33 -4.90 9.90
CA LEU A 102 0.91 -5.00 9.52
C LEU A 102 0.69 -6.03 8.41
N GLN A 103 1.56 -6.09 7.41
CA GLN A 103 1.50 -7.10 6.36
C GLN A 103 1.70 -8.50 6.94
N GLY A 104 2.67 -8.69 7.83
CA GLY A 104 2.89 -9.95 8.55
C GLY A 104 1.68 -10.39 9.36
N LEU A 105 1.02 -9.47 10.07
CA LEU A 105 -0.20 -9.73 10.82
C LEU A 105 -1.34 -10.19 9.90
N LEU A 106 -1.52 -9.55 8.74
CA LEU A 106 -2.52 -9.93 7.76
C LEU A 106 -2.23 -11.31 7.15
N CYS A 107 -0.96 -11.59 6.82
CA CYS A 107 -0.53 -12.90 6.33
C CYS A 107 -0.84 -14.01 7.34
N ALA A 108 -0.45 -13.80 8.60
CA ALA A 108 -0.75 -14.73 9.68
C ALA A 108 -2.26 -14.90 9.89
N GLY A 109 -3.02 -13.79 9.88
CA GLY A 109 -4.48 -13.82 9.99
C GLY A 109 -5.14 -14.61 8.87
N SER A 110 -4.68 -14.48 7.62
CA SER A 110 -5.21 -15.27 6.50
C SER A 110 -4.89 -16.75 6.61
N ALA A 111 -3.69 -17.12 7.08
CA ALA A 111 -3.36 -18.52 7.33
C ALA A 111 -4.24 -19.12 8.43
N MET A 112 -4.43 -18.38 9.53
CA MET A 112 -5.32 -18.79 10.61
C MET A 112 -6.77 -18.93 10.17
N LEU A 113 -7.26 -18.05 9.30
CA LEU A 113 -8.61 -18.17 8.74
C LEU A 113 -8.78 -19.49 7.97
N VAL A 114 -7.82 -19.83 7.11
CA VAL A 114 -7.85 -21.08 6.32
C VAL A 114 -7.78 -22.31 7.23
N LEU A 115 -6.86 -22.32 8.20
CA LEU A 115 -6.69 -23.42 9.16
C LEU A 115 -7.90 -23.63 10.08
N ASN A 116 -8.75 -22.62 10.29
CA ASN A 116 -9.96 -22.75 11.10
C ASN A 116 -11.19 -23.21 10.30
N MET A 117 -11.08 -23.43 9.00
CA MET A 117 -12.19 -23.99 8.21
C MET A 117 -12.28 -25.51 8.38
N PRO A 118 -13.46 -26.14 8.23
CA PRO A 118 -13.54 -27.59 8.09
C PRO A 118 -12.73 -28.09 6.88
N HIS A 119 -11.71 -28.90 7.12
CA HIS A 119 -10.86 -29.48 6.07
C HIS A 119 -10.31 -30.84 6.47
N ALA A 120 -9.85 -31.60 5.47
CA ALA A 120 -9.11 -32.84 5.67
C ALA A 120 -8.09 -33.02 4.56
N GLY A 121 -6.92 -33.56 4.92
CA GLY A 121 -5.91 -33.99 3.98
C GLY A 121 -4.72 -33.04 3.88
N PHE A 122 -3.58 -33.61 3.49
CA PHE A 122 -2.27 -32.97 3.54
C PHE A 122 -2.20 -31.58 2.89
N LEU A 123 -2.81 -31.40 1.72
CA LEU A 123 -2.79 -30.11 1.02
C LEU A 123 -3.50 -29.01 1.80
N ALA A 124 -4.61 -29.35 2.46
CA ALA A 124 -5.36 -28.38 3.24
C ALA A 124 -4.65 -28.00 4.53
N ASP A 125 -3.94 -28.95 5.14
CA ASP A 125 -3.19 -28.73 6.38
C ASP A 125 -1.89 -27.94 6.15
N TRP A 126 -1.19 -28.21 5.04
CA TRP A 126 0.20 -27.77 4.85
C TRP A 126 0.43 -26.79 3.70
N VAL A 127 -0.47 -26.70 2.72
CA VAL A 127 -0.24 -25.88 1.53
C VAL A 127 -1.22 -24.71 1.47
N LEU A 128 -2.52 -24.99 1.55
CA LEU A 128 -3.57 -23.99 1.42
C LEU A 128 -3.46 -22.79 2.40
N PRO A 129 -3.01 -22.94 3.66
CA PRO A 129 -2.86 -21.81 4.57
C PRO A 129 -1.82 -20.78 4.11
N PHE A 130 -0.83 -21.20 3.31
CA PHE A 130 0.23 -20.33 2.81
C PHE A 130 -0.11 -19.65 1.49
N VAL A 131 -1.09 -20.18 0.73
CA VAL A 131 -1.46 -19.67 -0.59
C VAL A 131 -1.78 -18.16 -0.55
N PRO A 132 -2.61 -17.64 0.37
CA PRO A 132 -2.87 -16.21 0.44
C PRO A 132 -1.61 -15.37 0.62
N SER A 133 -0.71 -15.79 1.52
CA SER A 133 0.52 -15.06 1.84
C SER A 133 1.52 -15.07 0.68
N ILE A 134 1.65 -16.20 -0.03
CA ILE A 134 2.51 -16.31 -1.22
C ILE A 134 2.02 -15.37 -2.31
N ILE A 135 0.72 -15.40 -2.59
CA ILE A 135 0.12 -14.53 -3.60
C ILE A 135 0.22 -13.05 -3.19
N GLY A 136 0.01 -12.72 -1.92
CA GLY A 136 0.21 -11.38 -1.40
C GLY A 136 1.66 -10.89 -1.55
N ALA A 137 2.65 -11.74 -1.31
CA ALA A 137 4.06 -11.42 -1.52
C ALA A 137 4.39 -11.20 -3.00
N ILE A 138 3.87 -12.04 -3.90
CA ILE A 138 4.04 -11.87 -5.35
C ILE A 138 3.40 -10.55 -5.79
N ALA A 139 2.18 -10.27 -5.33
CA ALA A 139 1.47 -9.04 -5.65
C ALA A 139 2.22 -7.81 -5.12
N HIS A 140 2.82 -7.89 -3.92
CA HIS A 140 3.67 -6.84 -3.38
C HIS A 140 4.88 -6.57 -4.28
N SER A 141 5.64 -7.60 -4.65
CA SER A 141 6.78 -7.45 -5.58
C SER A 141 6.32 -6.88 -6.93
N GLY A 142 5.18 -7.34 -7.45
CA GLY A 142 4.57 -6.82 -8.67
C GLY A 142 4.16 -5.35 -8.55
N GLY A 143 3.61 -4.94 -7.40
CA GLY A 143 3.29 -3.55 -7.11
C GLY A 143 4.51 -2.65 -7.07
N MET A 144 5.61 -3.12 -6.47
CA MET A 144 6.89 -2.38 -6.49
C MET A 144 7.41 -2.20 -7.92
N LEU A 145 7.40 -3.28 -8.70
CA LEU A 145 7.84 -3.26 -10.09
C LEU A 145 6.98 -2.31 -10.94
N TRP A 146 5.66 -2.39 -10.79
CA TRP A 146 4.71 -1.52 -11.48
C TRP A 146 5.00 -0.04 -11.21
N GLU A 147 5.18 0.33 -9.94
CA GLU A 147 5.43 1.72 -9.57
C GLU A 147 6.75 2.22 -10.17
N ARG A 148 7.82 1.42 -10.12
CA ARG A 148 9.10 1.77 -10.75
C ARG A 148 9.00 1.96 -12.25
N LEU A 149 8.32 1.04 -12.94
CA LEU A 149 8.09 1.15 -14.39
C LEU A 149 7.27 2.41 -14.73
N SER A 150 6.28 2.77 -13.91
CA SER A 150 5.51 3.99 -14.15
C SER A 150 6.36 5.26 -14.00
N GLN A 151 7.29 5.29 -13.06
CA GLN A 151 8.21 6.41 -12.86
C GLN A 151 9.20 6.57 -14.03
N GLU A 152 9.75 5.46 -14.55
CA GLU A 152 10.66 5.46 -15.71
C GLU A 152 9.98 5.97 -16.99
N VAL A 153 8.68 5.70 -17.18
CA VAL A 153 7.91 6.20 -18.34
C VAL A 153 7.62 7.70 -18.24
N THR A 154 7.54 8.27 -17.03
CA THR A 154 7.23 9.70 -16.85
C THR A 154 8.47 10.60 -16.83
N ALA A 155 9.64 10.06 -16.46
CA ALA A 155 10.90 10.81 -16.42
C ALA A 155 11.31 11.48 -17.76
N PRO A 156 11.11 10.87 -18.95
CA PRO A 156 11.43 11.49 -20.23
C PRO A 156 10.56 12.70 -20.55
N GLU A 157 9.29 12.69 -20.15
CA GLU A 157 8.33 13.75 -20.45
C GLU A 157 8.55 14.99 -19.56
N ALA A 158 8.90 14.79 -18.29
CA ALA A 158 9.29 15.88 -17.39
C ALA A 158 10.63 16.52 -17.78
N ALA A 159 11.61 15.73 -18.26
CA ALA A 159 12.86 16.25 -18.77
C ALA A 159 12.68 17.04 -20.08
N ALA A 160 11.76 16.61 -20.95
CA ALA A 160 11.40 17.33 -22.18
C ALA A 160 10.62 18.63 -21.89
N ALA A 161 9.74 18.63 -20.89
CA ALA A 161 9.03 19.84 -20.45
C ALA A 161 9.97 20.85 -19.78
N ALA A 162 10.91 20.40 -18.95
CA ALA A 162 11.92 21.27 -18.32
C ALA A 162 12.92 21.85 -19.33
N ALA A 163 13.21 21.12 -20.41
CA ALA A 163 14.04 21.62 -21.51
C ALA A 163 13.31 22.65 -22.39
N GLY A 164 11.97 22.62 -22.45
CA GLY A 164 11.16 23.57 -23.21
C GLY A 164 10.96 24.94 -22.54
N ASP A 165 11.10 25.02 -21.21
CA ASP A 165 10.91 26.26 -20.44
C ASP A 165 12.22 27.06 -20.25
N ALA A 166 13.37 26.48 -20.62
CA ALA A 166 14.68 27.14 -20.55
C ALA A 166 14.95 28.14 -21.70
N ASP A 167 14.05 28.23 -22.69
CA ASP A 167 14.23 29.05 -23.91
C ASP A 167 13.28 30.26 -23.98
N ALA A 168 12.66 30.67 -22.87
CA ALA A 168 11.98 31.96 -22.80
C ALA A 168 13.03 33.07 -22.55
N PRO A 169 13.36 33.91 -23.56
CA PRO A 169 14.32 34.99 -23.36
C PRO A 169 13.77 35.95 -22.31
N THR A 170 14.55 36.13 -21.25
CA THR A 170 14.45 37.22 -20.28
C THR A 170 14.21 38.53 -21.02
N LYS A 171 12.97 39.01 -21.04
CA LYS A 171 12.67 40.37 -21.49
C LYS A 171 13.37 41.33 -20.53
N GLU A 172 14.33 42.04 -21.11
CA GLU A 172 15.09 43.14 -20.55
C GLU A 172 14.17 44.08 -19.74
N LEU A 173 14.49 44.23 -18.45
CA LEU A 173 14.08 45.39 -17.68
C LEU A 173 15.06 46.52 -17.99
N GLU A 174 14.84 47.24 -19.09
CA GLU A 174 15.45 48.55 -19.32
C GLU A 174 14.43 49.68 -19.08
N ALA A 175 14.84 50.55 -18.15
CA ALA A 175 14.59 51.99 -18.04
C ALA A 175 13.16 52.55 -17.92
N ALA A 176 12.88 53.14 -16.75
CA ALA A 176 12.21 54.44 -16.62
C ALA A 176 12.81 55.21 -15.44
#